data_AF-A0A3B8V914-F1
#
_entry.id   AF-A0A3B8V914-F1
#
_cell.length_a   1.000
_cell.length_b   1.000
_cell.length_c   1.000
_cell.angle_alpha   90.00
_cell.angle_beta   90.00
_cell.angle_gamma   90.00
#
_symmetry.space_group_name_H-M   'P 1'
#
loop_
_entity.id
_entity.type
_entity.pdbx_description
1 polymer ?
#
loop_
_entity_poly.entity_id
_entity_poly.type
_entity_poly.pdbx_seq_one_letter_code
_entity_poly.pdbx_strand_id
1 'polypeptide(L)'
;ANFTTNRITPGMLGYGLVEAISAEDILANADPNDTDGDGISGRAHLVPTFNPNAPGELEPGRFGWKSIVANVITFSGDAALNEMGLTNQIFGEETAPNGDEERLALCDDVEDPEDHPDRDGFTFVDRVTHFQRYLAPPPQAPRGGMRGEIVFNDLGCNACHVASFTTGSVTFDDQPIEAALENRTVRPYSDFLLHDMGLLGDGLPQGDASGNEFRTTPLMGVARRLAMIHDGRVNSGSLEDRLHQAITLHGPFGEAADSADAYASLEKDDQYDLFRFLKSLGRTDFDQNDDDQITMSDFEAFLTCASTDVVITPDDPCGVHDVDQNGILDDVDLQSFLLAFDGENGDCDGDGTSDLEAIFNGAPDEDGDGVPDDCVACPGDFDGNGMVDGGDLGLMLVAWGRCPDCPQDLNDDGMVDGADLGLMLVSWGVCP
;
A
#
# COMPACT_ATOMS: atom_id res chain seq x y z
N ALA A 1 -18.26 -16.83 29.09
CA ALA A 1 -17.83 -15.43 29.29
C ALA A 1 -19.01 -14.60 29.82
N ASN A 2 -18.79 -13.71 30.78
CA ASN A 2 -19.82 -12.77 31.29
C ASN A 2 -19.79 -11.41 30.56
N PHE A 3 -18.86 -11.24 29.63
CA PHE A 3 -18.64 -10.05 28.84
C PHE A 3 -18.14 -10.47 27.46
N THR A 4 -18.64 -9.83 26.40
CA THR A 4 -18.22 -10.07 25.02
C THR A 4 -18.19 -8.73 24.31
N THR A 5 -17.15 -8.52 23.50
CA THR A 5 -17.03 -7.37 22.59
C THR A 5 -16.58 -7.86 21.21
N ASN A 6 -16.85 -7.08 20.17
CA ASN A 6 -16.46 -7.38 18.81
C ASN A 6 -15.25 -6.53 18.44
N ARG A 7 -14.29 -7.14 17.75
CA ARG A 7 -13.17 -6.42 17.14
C ARG A 7 -12.91 -6.95 15.74
N ILE A 8 -12.59 -6.07 14.80
CA ILE A 8 -12.11 -6.45 13.47
C ILE A 8 -10.61 -6.78 13.54
N THR A 9 -10.12 -7.58 12.60
CA THR A 9 -8.69 -7.89 12.52
C THR A 9 -7.89 -6.63 12.14
N PRO A 10 -6.82 -6.27 12.88
CA PRO A 10 -5.92 -5.19 12.49
C PRO A 10 -5.20 -5.49 11.16
N GLY A 11 -4.84 -4.45 10.41
CA GLY A 11 -4.02 -4.60 9.21
C GLY A 11 -2.58 -5.01 9.54
N MET A 12 -1.93 -5.74 8.64
CA MET A 12 -0.60 -6.36 8.84
C MET A 12 0.51 -5.77 7.96
N LEU A 13 0.20 -4.70 7.22
CA LEU A 13 1.10 -4.10 6.24
C LEU A 13 2.14 -3.21 6.93
N GLY A 14 3.40 -3.27 6.47
CA GLY A 14 4.51 -2.47 7.00
C GLY A 14 5.00 -2.90 8.39
N TYR A 15 4.64 -4.11 8.86
CA TYR A 15 4.94 -4.56 10.22
C TYR A 15 6.44 -4.58 10.54
N GLY A 16 7.31 -4.98 9.61
CA GLY A 16 8.75 -4.95 9.85
C GLY A 16 9.30 -3.53 10.05
N LEU A 17 8.77 -2.53 9.34
CA LEU A 17 9.14 -1.13 9.58
C LEU A 17 8.62 -0.64 10.93
N VAL A 18 7.39 -1.02 11.32
CA VAL A 18 6.83 -0.67 12.63
C VAL A 18 7.60 -1.32 13.77
N GLU A 19 7.95 -2.60 13.64
CA GLU A 19 8.80 -3.34 14.59
C GLU A 19 10.18 -2.70 14.73
N ALA A 20 10.71 -2.14 13.64
CA ALA A 20 12.03 -1.51 13.58
C ALA A 20 12.13 -0.11 14.21
N ILE A 21 11.02 0.54 14.56
CA ILE A 21 11.05 1.81 15.31
C ILE A 21 11.73 1.57 16.65
N SER A 22 12.59 2.45 17.16
CA SER A 22 13.23 2.17 18.45
C SER A 22 12.21 2.30 19.60
N ALA A 23 12.41 1.55 20.70
CA ALA A 23 11.59 1.72 21.90
C ALA A 23 11.70 3.15 22.47
N GLU A 24 12.87 3.77 22.35
CA GLU A 24 13.12 5.16 22.74
C GLU A 24 12.23 6.13 21.97
N ASP A 25 12.11 5.97 20.65
CA ASP A 25 11.28 6.87 19.81
C ASP A 25 9.79 6.75 20.13
N ILE A 26 9.29 5.54 20.44
CA ILE A 26 7.90 5.36 20.88
C ILE A 26 7.70 6.04 22.24
N LEU A 27 8.60 5.80 23.19
CA LEU A 27 8.51 6.36 24.55
C LEU A 27 8.67 7.88 24.58
N ALA A 28 9.37 8.46 23.60
CA ALA A 28 9.54 9.91 23.48
C ALA A 28 8.22 10.65 23.23
N ASN A 29 7.20 9.98 22.70
CA ASN A 29 5.86 10.57 22.49
C ASN A 29 4.94 10.40 23.71
N ALA A 30 5.35 9.67 24.75
CA ALA A 30 4.47 9.40 25.89
C ALA A 30 4.41 10.60 26.85
N ASP A 31 3.19 11.07 27.11
CA ASP A 31 2.89 12.05 28.15
C ASP A 31 1.74 11.57 29.08
N PRO A 32 1.98 10.55 29.91
CA PRO A 32 0.94 9.99 30.78
C PRO A 32 0.42 10.96 31.85
N ASN A 33 1.04 12.13 32.02
CA ASN A 33 0.64 13.10 33.04
C ASN A 33 0.09 14.40 32.43
N ASP A 34 -0.10 14.48 31.11
CA ASP A 34 -0.59 15.67 30.40
C ASP A 34 0.19 16.93 30.85
N THR A 35 1.52 16.87 30.70
CA THR A 35 2.44 17.87 31.24
C THR A 35 2.41 19.19 30.48
N ASP A 36 2.01 19.17 29.22
CA ASP A 36 1.80 20.37 28.39
C ASP A 36 0.37 20.93 28.48
N GLY A 37 -0.58 20.15 29.01
CA GLY A 37 -1.95 20.57 29.29
C GLY A 37 -2.82 20.66 28.05
N ASP A 38 -2.52 19.87 27.03
CA ASP A 38 -3.32 19.76 25.80
C ASP A 38 -4.51 18.78 25.95
N GLY A 39 -4.57 18.04 27.08
CA GLY A 39 -5.65 17.10 27.39
C GLY A 39 -5.42 15.68 26.85
N ILE A 40 -4.28 15.43 26.20
CA ILE A 40 -3.85 14.13 25.69
C ILE A 40 -2.89 13.50 26.71
N SER A 41 -3.13 12.24 27.07
CA SER A 41 -2.38 11.55 28.13
C SER A 41 -1.79 10.22 27.70
N GLY A 42 -1.32 10.17 26.45
CA GLY A 42 -0.79 8.97 25.81
C GLY A 42 0.28 8.26 26.63
N ARG A 43 0.14 6.94 26.77
CA ARG A 43 1.13 6.12 27.49
C ARG A 43 1.49 4.84 26.73
N ALA A 44 2.74 4.40 26.85
CA ALA A 44 3.13 3.11 26.31
C ALA A 44 2.50 1.98 27.11
N HIS A 45 2.00 0.95 26.42
CA HIS A 45 1.72 -0.34 27.06
C HIS A 45 3.02 -1.13 27.08
N LEU A 46 3.58 -1.36 28.26
CA LEU A 46 4.82 -2.12 28.40
C LEU A 46 4.48 -3.60 28.52
N VAL A 47 4.88 -4.40 27.53
CA VAL A 47 4.53 -5.82 27.43
C VAL A 47 5.79 -6.68 27.45
N PRO A 48 5.73 -7.89 28.03
CA PRO A 48 6.87 -8.79 28.03
C PRO A 48 7.22 -9.19 26.59
N THR A 49 8.51 -9.15 26.29
CA THR A 49 9.05 -9.82 25.11
C THR A 49 9.33 -11.28 25.43
N PHE A 50 9.21 -12.12 24.42
CA PHE A 50 9.56 -13.53 24.52
C PHE A 50 10.97 -13.80 23.99
N ASN A 51 11.91 -12.89 24.25
CA ASN A 51 13.32 -13.11 23.94
C ASN A 51 13.89 -14.20 24.87
N PRO A 52 14.37 -15.35 24.36
CA PRO A 52 14.92 -16.42 25.18
C PRO A 52 16.22 -16.02 25.91
N ASN A 53 16.96 -15.04 25.41
CA ASN A 53 18.17 -14.49 26.01
C ASN A 53 17.90 -13.34 27.00
N ALA A 54 16.71 -12.75 26.98
CA ALA A 54 16.27 -11.68 27.88
C ALA A 54 14.81 -11.87 28.32
N PRO A 55 14.47 -13.01 28.98
CA PRO A 55 13.09 -13.34 29.29
C PRO A 55 12.48 -12.33 30.26
N GLY A 56 11.32 -11.77 29.90
CA GLY A 56 10.58 -10.83 30.72
C GLY A 56 11.05 -9.37 30.65
N GLU A 57 11.95 -9.04 29.73
CA GLU A 57 12.20 -7.64 29.36
C GLU A 57 10.92 -7.02 28.80
N LEU A 58 10.55 -5.85 29.33
CA LEU A 58 9.36 -5.13 28.91
C LEU A 58 9.70 -4.15 27.79
N GLU A 59 8.97 -4.23 26.68
CA GLU A 59 9.08 -3.28 25.57
C GLU A 59 7.72 -2.60 25.31
N PRO A 60 7.73 -1.40 24.71
CA PRO A 60 6.50 -0.79 24.21
C PRO A 60 5.82 -1.71 23.20
N GLY A 61 4.57 -2.06 23.47
CA GLY A 61 3.74 -2.78 22.54
C GLY A 61 3.39 -1.95 21.32
N ARG A 62 3.28 -2.62 20.17
CA ARG A 62 3.09 -2.00 18.85
C ARG A 62 1.88 -2.56 18.11
N PHE A 63 1.56 -3.83 18.38
CA PHE A 63 0.58 -4.61 17.64
C PHE A 63 -0.65 -4.93 18.48
N GLY A 64 -1.75 -5.23 17.79
CA GLY A 64 -3.08 -5.41 18.38
C GLY A 64 -3.79 -4.09 18.68
N TRP A 65 -5.04 -4.19 19.17
CA TRP A 65 -5.88 -3.02 19.44
C TRP A 65 -5.49 -2.21 20.67
N LYS A 66 -4.78 -2.83 21.61
CA LYS A 66 -4.32 -2.20 22.85
C LYS A 66 -2.82 -2.38 23.07
N SER A 67 -2.01 -2.41 22.00
CA SER A 67 -0.54 -2.56 22.09
C SER A 67 -0.12 -3.75 22.95
N ILE A 68 -0.75 -4.92 22.79
CA ILE A 68 -0.51 -6.08 23.66
C ILE A 68 0.69 -6.94 23.23
N VAL A 69 1.29 -6.64 22.08
CA VAL A 69 2.44 -7.37 21.53
C VAL A 69 3.49 -6.39 21.01
N ALA A 70 4.76 -6.60 21.37
CA ALA A 70 5.88 -5.73 21.00
C ALA A 70 6.54 -6.08 19.66
N ASN A 71 6.61 -7.36 19.28
CA ASN A 71 7.35 -7.82 18.11
C ASN A 71 6.54 -8.86 17.29
N VAL A 72 6.90 -9.03 16.02
CA VAL A 72 6.11 -9.79 15.03
C VAL A 72 6.18 -11.29 15.28
N ILE A 73 7.31 -11.79 15.78
CA ILE A 73 7.46 -13.22 16.10
C ILE A 73 6.53 -13.63 17.24
N THR A 74 6.39 -12.78 18.27
CA THR A 74 5.46 -13.02 19.37
C THR A 74 4.02 -13.01 18.86
N PHE A 75 3.68 -12.07 17.96
CA PHE A 75 2.35 -12.01 17.36
C PHE A 75 2.02 -13.30 16.59
N SER A 76 2.97 -13.78 15.78
CA SER A 76 2.79 -15.01 14.99
C SER A 76 2.72 -16.26 15.88
N GLY A 77 3.58 -16.37 16.89
CA GLY A 77 3.60 -17.51 17.81
C GLY A 77 2.37 -17.58 18.71
N ASP A 78 1.90 -16.44 19.24
CA ASP A 78 0.71 -16.38 20.09
C ASP A 78 -0.56 -16.72 19.29
N ALA A 79 -0.65 -16.23 18.05
CA ALA A 79 -1.75 -16.56 17.15
C ALA A 79 -1.72 -18.04 16.71
N ALA A 80 -0.53 -18.60 16.44
CA ALA A 80 -0.39 -20.03 16.11
C ALA A 80 -0.92 -20.91 17.25
N LEU A 81 -0.59 -20.58 18.51
CA LEU A 81 -1.13 -21.29 19.66
C LEU A 81 -2.64 -21.06 19.82
N ASN A 82 -3.07 -19.81 20.00
CA ASN A 82 -4.43 -19.51 20.46
C ASN A 82 -5.50 -19.62 19.35
N GLU A 83 -5.14 -19.47 18.07
CA GLU A 83 -6.09 -19.52 16.96
C GLU A 83 -6.02 -20.83 16.18
N MET A 84 -4.85 -21.47 16.11
CA MET A 84 -4.65 -22.71 15.35
C MET A 84 -4.47 -23.95 16.24
N GLY A 85 -4.17 -23.79 17.54
CA GLY A 85 -3.83 -24.90 18.44
C GLY A 85 -2.49 -25.55 18.06
N LEU A 86 -1.49 -24.72 17.74
CA LEU A 86 -0.15 -25.16 17.35
C LEU A 86 0.88 -24.60 18.34
N THR A 87 1.40 -25.47 19.22
CA THR A 87 2.52 -25.09 20.07
C THR A 87 3.79 -24.90 19.24
N ASN A 88 4.67 -24.02 19.70
CA ASN A 88 5.80 -23.54 18.91
C ASN A 88 7.02 -23.20 19.77
N GLN A 89 8.11 -22.77 19.12
CA GLN A 89 9.38 -22.49 19.78
C GLN A 89 9.34 -21.36 20.82
N ILE A 90 8.31 -20.50 20.78
CA ILE A 90 8.07 -19.43 21.75
C ILE A 90 7.07 -19.88 22.81
N PHE A 91 5.96 -20.48 22.36
CA PHE A 91 4.85 -20.92 23.20
C PHE A 91 4.69 -22.43 23.10
N GLY A 92 5.42 -23.15 23.95
CA GLY A 92 5.50 -24.62 23.91
C GLY A 92 4.53 -25.34 24.85
N GLU A 93 3.52 -24.66 25.40
CA GLU A 93 2.50 -25.26 26.26
C GLU A 93 1.11 -24.97 25.66
N GLU A 94 0.30 -26.01 25.49
CA GLU A 94 -1.05 -25.91 24.91
C GLU A 94 -2.04 -25.15 25.81
N THR A 95 -3.06 -24.53 25.21
CA THR A 95 -4.08 -23.79 25.96
C THR A 95 -5.28 -24.68 26.30
N ALA A 96 -5.52 -24.89 27.60
CA ALA A 96 -6.63 -25.72 28.06
C ALA A 96 -8.01 -25.24 27.56
N PRO A 97 -8.85 -26.12 26.96
CA PRO A 97 -10.16 -25.72 26.42
C PRO A 97 -11.10 -25.13 27.48
N ASN A 98 -11.32 -23.81 27.44
CA ASN A 98 -12.01 -23.04 28.50
C ASN A 98 -11.36 -23.16 29.90
N GLY A 99 -10.05 -23.43 29.97
CA GLY A 99 -9.31 -23.63 31.21
C GLY A 99 -9.50 -25.02 31.85
N ASP A 100 -10.00 -26.00 31.10
CA ASP A 100 -10.19 -27.38 31.58
C ASP A 100 -8.97 -28.26 31.29
N GLU A 101 -8.06 -28.33 32.25
CA GLU A 101 -6.83 -29.13 32.18
C GLU A 101 -7.08 -30.64 32.06
N GLU A 102 -8.15 -31.14 32.70
CA GLU A 102 -8.50 -32.57 32.58
C GLU A 102 -8.91 -32.91 31.16
N ARG A 103 -9.63 -31.99 30.51
CA ARG A 103 -10.00 -32.12 29.11
C ARG A 103 -8.81 -31.96 28.17
N LEU A 104 -7.88 -31.05 28.47
CA LEU A 104 -6.64 -30.91 27.69
C LEU A 104 -5.88 -32.23 27.67
N ALA A 105 -5.62 -32.82 28.84
CA ALA A 105 -4.90 -34.08 28.96
C ALA A 105 -5.57 -35.30 28.28
N LEU A 106 -6.85 -35.20 27.90
CA LEU A 106 -7.56 -36.22 27.12
C LEU A 106 -7.47 -36.02 25.61
N CYS A 107 -7.18 -34.80 25.17
CA CYS A 107 -7.19 -34.39 23.76
C CYS A 107 -5.81 -34.02 23.22
N ASP A 108 -4.85 -33.76 24.10
CA ASP A 108 -3.45 -33.50 23.79
C ASP A 108 -2.66 -34.82 23.78
N ASP A 109 -2.57 -35.44 22.61
CA ASP A 109 -1.87 -36.70 22.37
C ASP A 109 -0.67 -36.58 21.43
N VAL A 110 -0.31 -35.33 21.07
CA VAL A 110 0.84 -34.98 20.22
C VAL A 110 1.96 -34.45 21.13
N GLU A 111 3.22 -34.56 20.69
CA GLU A 111 4.36 -34.08 21.46
C GLU A 111 4.67 -32.62 21.10
N ASP A 112 4.63 -31.76 22.11
CA ASP A 112 5.01 -30.35 21.99
C ASP A 112 6.53 -30.14 21.80
N PRO A 113 6.96 -29.10 21.03
CA PRO A 113 6.10 -28.25 20.22
C PRO A 113 5.68 -28.96 18.92
N GLU A 114 4.44 -28.80 18.44
CA GLU A 114 4.07 -29.32 17.10
C GLU A 114 4.82 -28.64 15.96
N ASP A 115 5.15 -27.35 16.14
CA ASP A 115 5.90 -26.59 15.16
C ASP A 115 7.37 -27.02 15.16
N HIS A 116 7.83 -27.51 14.01
CA HIS A 116 9.18 -28.03 13.83
C HIS A 116 9.85 -27.38 12.62
N PRO A 117 11.17 -27.20 12.64
CA PRO A 117 11.92 -26.70 11.49
C PRO A 117 11.73 -27.60 10.27
N ASP A 118 11.52 -27.00 9.11
CA ASP A 118 11.51 -27.72 7.85
C ASP A 118 12.94 -27.96 7.30
N ARG A 119 13.04 -28.37 6.03
CA ARG A 119 14.33 -28.70 5.40
C ARG A 119 15.32 -27.53 5.39
N ASP A 120 14.82 -26.31 5.33
CA ASP A 120 15.65 -25.11 5.28
C ASP A 120 15.91 -24.54 6.71
N GLY A 121 15.39 -25.21 7.74
CA GLY A 121 15.64 -24.88 9.14
C GLY A 121 14.68 -23.85 9.73
N PHE A 122 13.59 -23.51 9.03
CA PHE A 122 12.57 -22.57 9.50
C PHE A 122 11.32 -23.29 9.98
N THR A 123 10.77 -22.86 11.11
CA THR A 123 9.46 -23.33 11.59
C THR A 123 8.31 -22.64 10.82
N PHE A 124 7.08 -23.10 11.02
CA PHE A 124 5.90 -22.41 10.50
C PHE A 124 5.83 -20.96 11.01
N VAL A 125 6.04 -20.75 12.32
CA VAL A 125 6.05 -19.42 12.93
C VAL A 125 7.12 -18.52 12.32
N ASP A 126 8.33 -19.04 12.02
CA ASP A 126 9.37 -18.26 11.36
C ASP A 126 8.92 -17.78 9.98
N ARG A 127 8.31 -18.67 9.18
CA ARG A 127 7.86 -18.35 7.82
C ARG A 127 6.73 -17.33 7.81
N VAL A 128 5.77 -17.47 8.73
CA VAL A 128 4.69 -16.49 8.90
C VAL A 128 5.26 -15.15 9.36
N THR A 129 6.17 -15.16 10.34
CA THR A 129 6.84 -13.95 10.83
C THR A 129 7.57 -13.23 9.71
N HIS A 130 8.37 -13.93 8.91
CA HIS A 130 9.06 -13.34 7.76
C HIS A 130 8.07 -12.76 6.76
N PHE A 131 7.02 -13.50 6.39
CA PHE A 131 6.00 -12.99 5.48
C PHE A 131 5.41 -11.68 6.00
N GLN A 132 4.94 -11.64 7.26
CA GLN A 132 4.35 -10.45 7.86
C GLN A 132 5.34 -9.28 7.97
N ARG A 133 6.57 -9.56 8.40
CA ARG A 133 7.64 -8.56 8.57
C ARG A 133 8.01 -7.90 7.25
N TYR A 134 7.98 -8.65 6.15
CA TYR A 134 8.36 -8.16 4.82
C TYR A 134 7.19 -7.72 3.94
N LEU A 135 5.95 -7.71 4.45
CA LEU A 135 4.86 -7.01 3.76
C LEU A 135 5.14 -5.51 3.74
N ALA A 136 5.22 -4.95 2.54
CA ALA A 136 5.42 -3.53 2.34
C ALA A 136 4.33 -2.70 3.07
N PRO A 137 4.66 -1.48 3.55
CA PRO A 137 3.63 -0.56 4.01
C PRO A 137 2.69 -0.19 2.84
N PRO A 138 1.43 0.19 3.12
CA PRO A 138 0.55 0.74 2.09
C PRO A 138 1.21 1.96 1.42
N PRO A 139 1.02 2.17 0.11
CA PRO A 139 1.58 3.33 -0.57
C PRO A 139 0.96 4.63 -0.07
N GLN A 140 1.63 5.75 -0.34
CA GLN A 140 1.10 7.08 -0.09
C GLN A 140 1.38 7.99 -1.29
N ALA A 141 0.32 8.44 -1.95
CA ALA A 141 0.42 9.32 -3.11
C ALA A 141 -0.58 10.49 -3.02
N PRO A 142 -0.13 11.75 -3.03
CA PRO A 142 1.27 12.19 -2.98
C PRO A 142 1.92 11.94 -1.61
N ARG A 143 3.25 11.87 -1.56
CA ARG A 143 4.03 11.47 -0.37
C ARG A 143 4.03 12.48 0.78
N GLY A 144 3.52 13.69 0.56
CA GLY A 144 3.42 14.75 1.57
C GLY A 144 3.25 16.12 0.95
N GLY A 145 3.18 17.15 1.80
CA GLY A 145 3.07 18.55 1.37
C GLY A 145 1.66 18.99 0.98
N MET A 146 0.66 18.14 1.23
CA MET A 146 -0.74 18.47 1.01
C MET A 146 -1.26 19.43 2.07
N ARG A 147 -2.12 20.38 1.67
CA ARG A 147 -2.76 21.29 2.62
C ARG A 147 -3.60 20.55 3.67
N GLY A 148 -4.17 19.40 3.32
CA GLY A 148 -4.92 18.56 4.27
C GLY A 148 -4.09 18.06 5.46
N GLU A 149 -2.78 17.88 5.30
CA GLU A 149 -1.88 17.51 6.40
C GLU A 149 -1.69 18.68 7.36
N ILE A 150 -1.70 19.92 6.86
CA ILE A 150 -1.68 21.13 7.69
C ILE A 150 -2.97 21.20 8.52
N VAL A 151 -4.13 21.00 7.88
CA VAL A 151 -5.42 20.96 8.58
C VAL A 151 -5.44 19.86 9.65
N PHE A 152 -4.91 18.67 9.33
CA PHE A 152 -4.77 17.57 10.28
C PHE A 152 -3.98 17.95 11.53
N ASN A 153 -2.87 18.67 11.35
CA ASN A 153 -2.04 19.16 12.45
C ASN A 153 -2.72 20.30 13.24
N ASP A 154 -3.38 21.23 12.55
CA ASP A 154 -4.08 22.36 13.18
C ASP A 154 -5.27 21.91 14.04
N LEU A 155 -5.88 20.76 13.71
CA LEU A 155 -6.93 20.11 14.50
C LEU A 155 -6.39 19.38 15.74
N GLY A 156 -5.08 19.20 15.87
CA GLY A 156 -4.45 18.43 16.94
C GLY A 156 -4.51 16.91 16.73
N CYS A 157 -4.91 16.41 15.55
CA CYS A 157 -4.96 14.96 15.30
C CYS A 157 -3.58 14.31 15.45
N ASN A 158 -2.52 15.05 15.13
CA ASN A 158 -1.13 14.63 15.22
C ASN A 158 -0.60 14.45 16.64
N ALA A 159 -1.35 14.86 17.68
CA ALA A 159 -0.97 14.63 19.07
C ALA A 159 -0.91 13.12 19.39
N CYS A 160 -1.83 12.33 18.83
CA CYS A 160 -1.79 10.86 18.88
C CYS A 160 -1.26 10.27 17.55
N HIS A 161 -1.69 10.82 16.42
CA HIS A 161 -1.35 10.30 15.10
C HIS A 161 -0.02 10.87 14.57
N VAL A 162 1.07 10.58 15.28
CA VAL A 162 2.42 11.04 14.95
C VAL A 162 2.83 10.59 13.54
N ALA A 163 3.16 11.56 12.68
CA ALA A 163 3.27 11.36 11.23
C ALA A 163 4.30 10.29 10.83
N SER A 164 5.50 10.35 11.40
CA SER A 164 6.62 9.53 10.91
C SER A 164 7.65 9.18 11.97
N PHE A 165 8.35 8.07 11.73
CA PHE A 165 9.52 7.63 12.48
C PHE A 165 10.66 7.29 11.51
N THR A 166 11.89 7.33 12.01
CA THR A 166 13.02 6.68 11.35
C THR A 166 13.30 5.36 12.06
N THR A 167 13.37 4.26 11.33
CA THR A 167 13.68 2.96 11.90
C THR A 167 15.11 2.92 12.41
N GLY A 168 15.33 2.23 13.53
CA GLY A 168 16.62 2.15 14.19
C GLY A 168 17.45 0.94 13.78
N SER A 169 18.71 0.92 14.23
CA SER A 169 19.56 -0.27 14.24
C SER A 169 19.17 -1.19 15.41
N VAL A 170 18.07 -1.93 15.25
CA VAL A 170 17.54 -2.86 16.25
C VAL A 170 17.91 -4.32 15.96
N THR A 171 17.60 -5.23 16.87
CA THR A 171 17.72 -6.67 16.68
C THR A 171 16.36 -7.33 16.63
N PHE A 172 16.12 -8.19 15.64
CA PHE A 172 14.98 -9.09 15.58
C PHE A 172 15.44 -10.49 15.90
N ASP A 173 14.84 -11.14 16.89
CA ASP A 173 15.07 -12.57 17.18
C ASP A 173 16.57 -12.89 17.36
N ASP A 174 17.26 -12.01 18.09
CA ASP A 174 18.72 -12.02 18.33
C ASP A 174 19.61 -11.89 17.07
N GLN A 175 19.03 -11.50 15.94
CA GLN A 175 19.74 -11.14 14.71
C GLN A 175 19.67 -9.63 14.48
N PRO A 176 20.73 -9.02 13.91
CA PRO A 176 20.66 -7.62 13.49
C PRO A 176 19.60 -7.47 12.40
N ILE A 177 18.83 -6.38 12.47
CA ILE A 177 17.87 -6.02 11.44
C ILE A 177 18.53 -5.95 10.04
N GLU A 178 17.77 -6.32 9.02
CA GLU A 178 18.22 -6.28 7.64
C GLU A 178 18.27 -4.85 7.10
N ALA A 179 19.22 -4.57 6.21
CA ALA A 179 19.42 -3.24 5.61
C ALA A 179 18.19 -2.72 4.85
N ALA A 180 17.25 -3.59 4.46
CA ALA A 180 15.98 -3.21 3.86
C ALA A 180 15.06 -2.46 4.84
N LEU A 181 15.18 -2.74 6.14
CA LEU A 181 14.34 -2.18 7.20
C LEU A 181 15.09 -1.19 8.10
N GLU A 182 16.43 -1.16 8.08
CA GLU A 182 17.26 -0.23 8.85
C GLU A 182 17.32 1.18 8.24
N ASN A 183 17.28 2.24 9.08
CA ASN A 183 17.39 3.64 8.67
C ASN A 183 16.40 4.06 7.56
N ARG A 184 15.17 3.55 7.66
CA ARG A 184 14.07 3.85 6.74
C ARG A 184 13.10 4.81 7.39
N THR A 185 12.55 5.72 6.61
CA THR A 185 11.40 6.52 7.05
C THR A 185 10.14 5.68 6.91
N VAL A 186 9.38 5.57 7.99
CA VAL A 186 8.04 4.99 8.01
C VAL A 186 7.04 6.04 8.44
N ARG A 187 5.89 6.12 7.77
CA ARG A 187 4.85 7.13 8.03
C ARG A 187 3.56 6.49 8.54
N PRO A 188 3.54 5.98 9.79
CA PRO A 188 2.37 5.26 10.28
C PRO A 188 1.21 6.19 10.63
N TYR A 189 1.46 7.47 10.92
CA TYR A 189 0.48 8.39 11.53
C TYR A 189 -0.13 7.76 12.80
N SER A 190 0.75 7.43 13.75
CA SER A 190 0.43 6.74 15.00
C SER A 190 1.65 6.76 15.91
N ASP A 191 1.47 7.14 17.15
CA ASP A 191 2.46 7.00 18.22
C ASP A 191 2.54 5.60 18.85
N PHE A 192 1.59 4.71 18.53
CA PHE A 192 1.44 3.37 19.10
C PHE A 192 1.14 3.33 20.61
N LEU A 193 0.80 4.48 21.19
CA LEU A 193 0.47 4.62 22.61
C LEU A 193 -1.01 4.32 22.86
N LEU A 194 -1.33 4.06 24.12
CA LEU A 194 -2.69 3.94 24.62
C LEU A 194 -3.24 5.31 24.97
N HIS A 195 -4.46 5.58 24.51
CA HIS A 195 -5.22 6.79 24.82
C HIS A 195 -6.64 6.44 25.29
N ASP A 196 -7.19 7.21 26.22
CA ASP A 196 -8.59 7.06 26.63
C ASP A 196 -9.53 7.52 25.50
N MET A 197 -10.20 6.55 24.87
CA MET A 197 -11.15 6.81 23.79
C MET A 197 -12.58 7.08 24.28
N GLY A 198 -12.78 7.26 25.58
CA GLY A 198 -14.08 7.57 26.16
C GLY A 198 -15.14 6.51 25.84
N LEU A 199 -16.27 6.92 25.27
CA LEU A 199 -17.35 5.99 24.89
C LEU A 199 -17.03 5.14 23.66
N LEU A 200 -15.93 5.41 22.97
CA LEU A 200 -15.41 4.53 21.91
C LEU A 200 -14.58 3.37 22.50
N GLY A 201 -14.40 3.33 23.82
CA GLY A 201 -13.95 2.16 24.56
C GLY A 201 -14.82 0.92 24.35
N ASP A 202 -14.24 -0.26 24.58
CA ASP A 202 -14.94 -1.54 24.44
C ASP A 202 -15.18 -2.24 25.78
N GLY A 203 -14.76 -1.64 26.89
CA GLY A 203 -14.95 -2.14 28.25
C GLY A 203 -14.09 -3.36 28.62
N LEU A 204 -13.26 -3.87 27.69
CA LEU A 204 -12.42 -5.05 27.93
C LEU A 204 -11.00 -4.62 28.32
N PRO A 205 -10.58 -4.76 29.59
CA PRO A 205 -9.19 -4.56 29.95
C PRO A 205 -8.30 -5.68 29.39
N GLN A 206 -7.09 -5.35 28.97
CA GLN A 206 -6.08 -6.31 28.51
C GLN A 206 -4.70 -5.89 29.02
N GLY A 207 -4.03 -6.77 29.75
CA GLY A 207 -2.80 -6.38 30.45
C GLY A 207 -3.09 -5.25 31.44
N ASP A 208 -2.34 -4.15 31.32
CA ASP A 208 -2.58 -2.93 32.10
C ASP A 208 -3.47 -1.90 31.39
N ALA A 209 -3.87 -2.15 30.15
CA ALA A 209 -4.81 -1.31 29.41
C ALA A 209 -6.22 -1.44 30.00
N SER A 210 -6.84 -0.30 30.29
CA SER A 210 -8.22 -0.22 30.75
C SER A 210 -9.22 -0.56 29.65
N GLY A 211 -10.51 -0.62 30.00
CA GLY A 211 -11.58 -0.87 29.03
C GLY A 211 -11.78 0.26 27.99
N ASN A 212 -11.33 1.48 28.30
CA ASN A 212 -11.50 2.63 27.41
C ASN A 212 -10.25 2.95 26.60
N GLU A 213 -9.10 2.43 27.01
CA GLU A 213 -7.85 2.70 26.33
C GLU A 213 -7.71 1.88 25.04
N PHE A 214 -7.30 2.55 23.97
CA PHE A 214 -6.92 1.89 22.73
C PHE A 214 -5.60 2.44 22.22
N ARG A 215 -4.89 1.58 21.49
CA ARG A 215 -3.72 1.99 20.73
C ARG A 215 -4.16 2.96 19.63
N THR A 216 -3.42 4.06 19.45
CA THR A 216 -3.54 4.86 18.23
C THR A 216 -3.30 3.98 17.01
N THR A 217 -4.35 3.75 16.22
CA THR A 217 -4.23 2.88 15.06
C THR A 217 -3.55 3.64 13.92
N PRO A 218 -2.51 3.09 13.27
CA PRO A 218 -1.85 3.70 12.12
C PRO A 218 -2.87 4.10 11.06
N LEU A 219 -2.75 5.31 10.52
CA LEU A 219 -3.57 5.77 9.41
C LEU A 219 -2.96 5.43 8.05
N MET A 220 -1.72 4.93 7.98
CA MET A 220 -1.20 4.38 6.73
C MET A 220 -2.16 3.30 6.19
N GLY A 221 -2.59 3.45 4.94
CA GLY A 221 -3.58 2.59 4.29
C GLY A 221 -5.04 2.82 4.71
N VAL A 222 -5.38 3.92 5.41
CA VAL A 222 -6.78 4.22 5.79
C VAL A 222 -7.70 4.35 4.57
N ALA A 223 -7.19 4.81 3.43
CA ALA A 223 -7.96 4.96 2.20
C ALA A 223 -8.58 3.64 1.71
N ARG A 224 -7.91 2.51 1.95
CA ARG A 224 -8.34 1.17 1.53
C ARG A 224 -9.18 0.45 2.58
N ARG A 225 -9.48 1.09 3.73
CA ARG A 225 -10.29 0.46 4.79
C ARG A 225 -11.77 0.49 4.45
N LEU A 226 -12.35 -0.72 4.36
CA LEU A 226 -13.78 -0.94 4.17
C LEU A 226 -14.57 -0.83 5.48
N ALA A 227 -13.93 -1.04 6.62
CA ALA A 227 -14.50 -0.87 7.96
C ALA A 227 -13.52 -0.10 8.87
N MET A 228 -14.06 0.81 9.68
CA MET A 228 -13.32 1.65 10.61
C MET A 228 -13.88 1.51 12.02
N ILE A 229 -13.12 2.00 13.01
CA ILE A 229 -13.31 1.76 14.45
C ILE A 229 -13.01 0.30 14.80
N HIS A 230 -12.59 0.06 16.05
CA HIS A 230 -12.14 -1.27 16.50
C HIS A 230 -13.14 -2.39 16.25
N ASP A 231 -14.45 -2.10 16.25
CA ASP A 231 -15.53 -3.07 16.04
C ASP A 231 -16.12 -3.04 14.62
N GLY A 232 -15.57 -2.22 13.72
CA GLY A 232 -16.00 -2.14 12.33
C GLY A 232 -17.39 -1.54 12.12
N ARG A 233 -17.94 -0.81 13.10
CA ARG A 233 -19.30 -0.23 13.00
C ARG A 233 -19.45 0.80 11.88
N VAL A 234 -18.35 1.43 11.48
CA VAL A 234 -18.32 2.38 10.35
C VAL A 234 -17.86 1.63 9.10
N ASN A 235 -18.80 1.14 8.30
CA ASN A 235 -18.51 0.22 7.18
C ASN A 235 -19.35 0.44 5.91
N SER A 236 -19.95 1.62 5.77
CA SER A 236 -20.82 1.94 4.62
C SER A 236 -20.64 3.38 4.15
N GLY A 237 -21.10 3.66 2.93
CA GLY A 237 -20.91 4.96 2.28
C GLY A 237 -19.59 5.06 1.52
N SER A 238 -19.30 6.26 1.00
CA SER A 238 -18.01 6.60 0.39
C SER A 238 -16.87 6.58 1.43
N LEU A 239 -15.61 6.68 0.98
CA LEU A 239 -14.48 6.85 1.90
C LEU A 239 -14.68 8.09 2.79
N GLU A 240 -15.10 9.21 2.20
CA GLU A 240 -15.37 10.47 2.92
C GLU A 240 -16.46 10.28 3.99
N ASP A 241 -17.55 9.57 3.67
CA ASP A 241 -18.61 9.27 4.65
C ASP A 241 -18.08 8.45 5.83
N ARG A 242 -17.19 7.49 5.58
CA ARG A 242 -16.57 6.67 6.63
C ARG A 242 -15.60 7.49 7.47
N LEU A 243 -14.75 8.32 6.84
CA LEU A 243 -13.81 9.20 7.54
C LEU A 243 -14.56 10.21 8.42
N HIS A 244 -15.60 10.86 7.90
CA HIS A 244 -16.45 11.78 8.67
C HIS A 244 -17.04 11.12 9.92
N GLN A 245 -17.62 9.93 9.77
CA GLN A 245 -18.20 9.18 10.89
C GLN A 245 -17.13 8.74 11.90
N ALA A 246 -15.97 8.27 11.42
CA ALA A 246 -14.87 7.86 12.29
C ALA A 246 -14.34 9.05 13.11
N ILE A 247 -14.08 10.19 12.49
CA ILE A 247 -13.62 11.40 13.19
C ILE A 247 -14.67 11.86 14.21
N THR A 248 -15.95 11.88 13.84
CA THR A 248 -17.04 12.25 14.77
C THR A 248 -17.10 11.34 16.01
N LEU A 249 -16.81 10.05 15.85
CA LEU A 249 -16.82 9.08 16.96
C LEU A 249 -15.67 9.27 17.96
N HIS A 250 -14.66 10.08 17.65
CA HIS A 250 -13.60 10.45 18.60
C HIS A 250 -14.07 11.46 19.66
N GLY A 251 -15.19 12.14 19.42
CA GLY A 251 -15.70 13.22 20.29
C GLY A 251 -16.12 12.82 21.71
N PRO A 252 -16.90 11.75 21.91
CA PRO A 252 -17.56 11.55 23.21
C PRO A 252 -16.63 11.07 24.34
N PHE A 253 -16.30 12.00 25.25
CA PHE A 253 -15.71 11.75 26.57
C PHE A 253 -14.32 11.09 26.59
N GLY A 254 -13.54 11.20 25.51
CA GLY A 254 -12.15 10.74 25.42
C GLY A 254 -11.18 11.89 25.16
N GLU A 255 -9.89 11.56 25.05
CA GLU A 255 -8.79 12.51 24.83
C GLU A 255 -8.96 13.31 23.51
N ALA A 256 -9.50 12.67 22.47
CA ALA A 256 -9.70 13.29 21.15
C ALA A 256 -10.97 14.15 21.04
N ALA A 257 -11.63 14.49 22.15
CA ALA A 257 -12.87 15.27 22.16
C ALA A 257 -12.72 16.65 21.50
N ASP A 258 -11.66 17.37 21.87
CA ASP A 258 -11.41 18.73 21.37
C ASP A 258 -11.08 18.73 19.87
N SER A 259 -10.31 17.75 19.38
CA SER A 259 -10.05 17.59 17.94
C SER A 259 -11.32 17.29 17.14
N ALA A 260 -12.23 16.47 17.67
CA ALA A 260 -13.50 16.17 17.01
C ALA A 260 -14.42 17.40 16.95
N ASP A 261 -14.46 18.21 18.01
CA ASP A 261 -15.23 19.46 18.06
C ASP A 261 -14.63 20.52 17.12
N ALA A 262 -13.30 20.61 17.04
CA ALA A 262 -12.60 21.46 16.08
C ALA A 262 -12.91 21.05 14.64
N TYR A 263 -12.87 19.76 14.33
CA TYR A 263 -13.25 19.22 13.01
C TYR A 263 -14.70 19.57 12.63
N ALA A 264 -15.64 19.41 13.58
CA ALA A 264 -17.04 19.73 13.38
C ALA A 264 -17.28 21.23 13.08
N SER A 265 -16.32 22.08 13.46
CA SER A 265 -16.36 23.54 13.28
C SER A 265 -15.64 24.03 12.02
N LEU A 266 -14.95 23.14 11.29
CA LEU A 266 -14.23 23.50 10.07
C LEU A 266 -15.14 23.95 8.93
N GLU A 267 -14.60 24.80 8.05
CA GLU A 267 -15.22 25.09 6.76
C GLU A 267 -15.15 23.84 5.87
N LYS A 268 -16.07 23.77 4.90
CA LYS A 268 -16.18 22.59 4.02
C LYS A 268 -14.93 22.35 3.19
N ASP A 269 -14.25 23.41 2.78
CA ASP A 269 -13.05 23.31 1.97
C ASP A 269 -11.89 22.72 2.79
N ASP A 270 -11.73 23.12 4.06
CA ASP A 270 -10.76 22.50 4.98
C ASP A 270 -11.08 21.02 5.25
N GLN A 271 -12.36 20.66 5.41
CA GLN A 271 -12.78 19.27 5.56
C GLN A 271 -12.45 18.44 4.32
N TYR A 272 -12.64 19.01 3.12
CA TYR A 272 -12.30 18.36 1.87
C TYR A 272 -10.78 18.16 1.74
N ASP A 273 -9.98 19.17 2.05
CA ASP A 273 -8.52 19.07 2.03
C ASP A 273 -8.03 17.98 2.99
N LEU A 274 -8.57 17.92 4.21
CA LEU A 274 -8.29 16.85 5.18
C LEU A 274 -8.61 15.47 4.61
N PHE A 275 -9.76 15.30 3.94
CA PHE A 275 -10.13 14.03 3.33
C PHE A 275 -9.23 13.65 2.17
N ARG A 276 -8.78 14.61 1.33
CA ARG A 276 -7.81 14.32 0.28
C ARG A 276 -6.48 13.84 0.84
N PHE A 277 -6.01 14.47 1.92
CA PHE A 277 -4.83 14.00 2.63
C PHE A 277 -5.01 12.59 3.20
N LEU A 278 -6.11 12.31 3.90
CA LEU A 278 -6.38 10.96 4.42
C LEU A 278 -6.57 9.92 3.30
N LYS A 279 -7.09 10.33 2.14
CA LYS A 279 -7.15 9.49 0.93
C LYS A 279 -5.76 9.19 0.37
N SER A 280 -4.80 10.11 0.47
CA SER A 280 -3.42 9.85 0.04
C SER A 280 -2.80 8.67 0.81
N LEU A 281 -3.19 8.46 2.08
CA LEU A 281 -2.69 7.39 2.94
C LEU A 281 -3.28 6.02 2.54
N GLY A 282 -2.70 5.41 1.52
CA GLY A 282 -3.14 4.15 0.90
C GLY A 282 -3.40 4.26 -0.59
N ARG A 283 -3.13 5.41 -1.21
CA ARG A 283 -3.22 5.61 -2.66
C ARG A 283 -1.89 5.24 -3.32
N THR A 284 -1.94 4.52 -4.43
CA THR A 284 -0.79 4.14 -5.24
C THR A 284 -0.35 5.32 -6.11
N ASP A 285 0.97 5.48 -6.30
CA ASP A 285 1.50 6.42 -7.29
C ASP A 285 0.97 6.02 -8.69
N PHE A 286 0.75 7.01 -9.57
CA PHE A 286 0.19 6.86 -10.92
C PHE A 286 -1.26 6.39 -11.06
N ASP A 287 -1.86 5.77 -10.04
CA ASP A 287 -3.26 5.32 -10.06
C ASP A 287 -4.22 6.52 -10.00
N GLN A 288 -4.57 7.05 -11.18
CA GLN A 288 -5.32 8.30 -11.28
C GLN A 288 -6.82 8.07 -11.06
N ASN A 289 -7.31 6.92 -11.52
CA ASN A 289 -8.72 6.55 -11.40
C ASN A 289 -9.05 5.84 -10.06
N ASP A 290 -8.03 5.49 -9.27
CA ASP A 290 -8.10 4.88 -7.95
C ASP A 290 -8.69 3.45 -7.95
N ASP A 291 -8.40 2.68 -9.01
CA ASP A 291 -8.87 1.30 -9.21
C ASP A 291 -7.85 0.21 -8.87
N ASP A 292 -6.70 0.60 -8.31
CA ASP A 292 -5.59 -0.26 -7.90
C ASP A 292 -4.87 -1.00 -9.05
N GLN A 293 -4.97 -0.49 -10.29
CA GLN A 293 -4.18 -0.95 -11.44
C GLN A 293 -3.51 0.23 -12.15
N ILE A 294 -2.29 0.06 -12.65
CA ILE A 294 -1.59 1.10 -13.41
C ILE A 294 -1.62 0.75 -14.89
N THR A 295 -2.63 1.24 -15.62
CA THR A 295 -2.92 0.77 -16.99
C THR A 295 -2.73 1.88 -18.03
N MET A 296 -3.06 1.60 -19.30
CA MET A 296 -3.04 2.62 -20.36
C MET A 296 -3.91 3.83 -20.04
N SER A 297 -5.01 3.68 -19.29
CA SER A 297 -5.81 4.84 -18.87
C SER A 297 -5.04 5.79 -17.95
N ASP A 298 -4.13 5.24 -17.14
CA ASP A 298 -3.28 6.03 -16.25
C ASP A 298 -2.10 6.64 -17.01
N PHE A 299 -1.62 5.97 -18.06
CA PHE A 299 -0.62 6.52 -18.97
C PHE A 299 -1.17 7.72 -19.77
N GLU A 300 -2.38 7.63 -20.31
CA GLU A 300 -3.06 8.77 -20.96
C GLU A 300 -3.22 9.95 -20.00
N ALA A 301 -3.58 9.67 -18.74
CA ALA A 301 -3.67 10.68 -17.70
C ALA A 301 -2.30 11.30 -17.37
N PHE A 302 -1.26 10.47 -17.30
CA PHE A 302 0.12 10.89 -17.11
C PHE A 302 0.59 11.83 -18.22
N LEU A 303 0.39 11.47 -19.50
CA LEU A 303 0.70 12.32 -20.66
C LEU A 303 -0.06 13.64 -20.63
N THR A 304 -1.34 13.59 -20.28
CA THR A 304 -2.16 14.80 -20.14
C THR A 304 -1.57 15.74 -19.08
N CYS A 305 -1.18 15.20 -17.92
CA CYS A 305 -0.54 15.96 -16.87
C CYS A 305 0.84 16.50 -17.30
N ALA A 306 1.65 15.71 -17.98
CA ALA A 306 2.99 16.11 -18.45
C ALA A 306 2.94 17.22 -19.51
N SER A 307 1.87 17.28 -20.30
CA SER A 307 1.66 18.34 -21.30
C SER A 307 1.26 19.69 -20.69
N THR A 308 0.99 19.75 -19.38
CA THR A 308 0.48 20.95 -18.72
C THR A 308 1.64 21.88 -18.30
N ASP A 309 1.66 23.12 -18.80
CA ASP A 309 2.66 24.15 -18.45
C ASP A 309 2.32 24.84 -17.11
N VAL A 310 2.13 24.05 -16.05
CA VAL A 310 1.84 24.52 -14.69
C VAL A 310 2.67 23.70 -13.70
N VAL A 311 3.20 24.35 -12.67
CA VAL A 311 3.88 23.67 -11.57
C VAL A 311 2.86 22.81 -10.82
N ILE A 312 3.09 21.50 -10.80
CA ILE A 312 2.25 20.52 -10.12
C ILE A 312 2.47 20.65 -8.61
N THR A 313 1.39 20.65 -7.86
CA THR A 313 1.41 20.61 -6.39
C THR A 313 0.79 19.31 -5.88
N PRO A 314 1.08 18.89 -4.64
CA PRO A 314 0.45 17.72 -4.03
C PRO A 314 -1.09 17.78 -3.93
N ASP A 315 -1.68 18.96 -3.98
CA ASP A 315 -3.15 19.12 -3.93
C ASP A 315 -3.79 19.05 -5.33
N ASP A 316 -2.98 19.08 -6.40
CA ASP A 316 -3.46 18.96 -7.78
C ASP A 316 -3.78 17.51 -8.15
N PRO A 317 -4.75 17.27 -9.06
CA PRO A 317 -5.02 15.93 -9.58
C PRO A 317 -3.80 15.23 -10.18
N CYS A 318 -2.85 15.99 -10.74
CA CYS A 318 -1.62 15.46 -11.33
C CYS A 318 -0.54 15.11 -10.30
N GLY A 319 -0.71 15.48 -9.03
CA GLY A 319 0.29 15.21 -7.98
C GLY A 319 0.53 13.72 -7.71
N VAL A 320 -0.37 12.83 -8.16
CA VAL A 320 -0.17 11.37 -8.06
C VAL A 320 0.90 10.86 -9.03
N HIS A 321 1.22 11.63 -10.06
CA HIS A 321 2.19 11.28 -11.09
C HIS A 321 3.59 11.85 -10.80
N ASP A 322 3.69 12.87 -9.94
CA ASP A 322 4.95 13.55 -9.55
C ASP A 322 5.56 12.83 -8.33
N VAL A 323 6.34 11.78 -8.60
CA VAL A 323 6.84 10.85 -7.57
C VAL A 323 7.99 11.44 -6.75
N ASP A 324 8.82 12.27 -7.38
CA ASP A 324 9.91 12.96 -6.70
C ASP A 324 9.51 14.32 -6.08
N GLN A 325 8.26 14.76 -6.34
CA GLN A 325 7.62 15.96 -5.82
C GLN A 325 8.35 17.25 -6.19
N ASN A 326 8.95 17.30 -7.39
CA ASN A 326 9.68 18.46 -7.88
C ASN A 326 8.79 19.48 -8.62
N GLY A 327 7.51 19.12 -8.86
CA GLY A 327 6.50 19.95 -9.50
C GLY A 327 6.47 19.92 -11.02
N ILE A 328 7.22 19.02 -11.66
CA ILE A 328 7.18 18.76 -13.11
C ILE A 328 7.11 17.23 -13.34
N LEU A 329 6.48 16.80 -14.43
CA LEU A 329 6.57 15.39 -14.85
C LEU A 329 7.66 15.26 -15.91
N ASP A 330 8.73 14.56 -15.57
CA ASP A 330 9.87 14.35 -16.46
C ASP A 330 10.30 12.88 -16.53
N ASP A 331 11.49 12.62 -17.08
CA ASP A 331 12.02 11.27 -17.25
C ASP A 331 12.10 10.49 -15.93
N VAL A 332 12.26 11.16 -14.77
CA VAL A 332 12.32 10.49 -13.47
C VAL A 332 10.96 9.88 -13.11
N ASP A 333 9.88 10.62 -13.36
CA ASP A 333 8.52 10.15 -13.13
C ASP A 333 8.13 9.08 -14.15
N LEU A 334 8.50 9.28 -15.42
CA LEU A 334 8.26 8.30 -16.47
C LEU A 334 8.91 6.96 -16.12
N GLN A 335 10.20 6.94 -15.77
CA GLN A 335 10.88 5.68 -15.44
C GLN A 335 10.25 4.97 -14.23
N SER A 336 9.69 5.74 -13.29
CA SER A 336 8.92 5.19 -12.17
C SER A 336 7.57 4.65 -12.62
N PHE A 337 6.88 5.32 -13.54
CA PHE A 337 5.65 4.84 -14.16
C PHE A 337 5.87 3.52 -14.90
N LEU A 338 6.90 3.45 -15.76
CA LEU A 338 7.21 2.25 -16.56
C LEU A 338 7.52 1.02 -15.70
N LEU A 339 8.09 1.22 -14.50
CA LEU A 339 8.31 0.15 -13.54
C LEU A 339 7.02 -0.33 -12.86
N ALA A 340 6.05 0.57 -12.70
CA ALA A 340 4.77 0.30 -12.04
C ALA A 340 3.67 -0.16 -13.01
N PHE A 341 3.85 0.07 -14.31
CA PHE A 341 2.84 -0.19 -15.35
C PHE A 341 2.47 -1.68 -15.44
N ASP A 342 1.17 -1.95 -15.36
CA ASP A 342 0.54 -3.26 -15.40
C ASP A 342 0.12 -3.62 -16.84
N GLY A 343 1.08 -3.63 -17.76
CA GLY A 343 0.82 -3.95 -19.17
C GLY A 343 2.07 -4.40 -19.94
N GLU A 344 1.87 -4.76 -21.20
CA GLU A 344 2.99 -4.98 -22.12
C GLU A 344 3.57 -3.62 -22.52
N ASN A 345 4.88 -3.47 -22.38
CA ASN A 345 5.62 -2.29 -22.81
C ASN A 345 6.82 -2.78 -23.62
N GLY A 346 6.64 -2.80 -24.94
CA GLY A 346 7.58 -3.37 -25.90
C GLY A 346 8.71 -2.41 -26.27
N ASP A 347 9.48 -2.83 -27.26
CA ASP A 347 10.46 -2.02 -28.01
C ASP A 347 10.31 -2.48 -29.47
N CYS A 348 9.36 -1.86 -30.14
CA CYS A 348 8.87 -2.31 -31.44
C CYS A 348 9.87 -2.11 -32.58
N ASP A 349 10.68 -1.06 -32.54
CA ASP A 349 11.73 -0.78 -33.53
C ASP A 349 13.10 -1.35 -33.15
N GLY A 350 13.25 -1.85 -31.92
CA GLY A 350 14.45 -2.50 -31.42
C GLY A 350 15.59 -1.53 -31.17
N ASP A 351 15.29 -0.25 -30.93
CA ASP A 351 16.29 0.80 -30.69
C ASP A 351 16.78 0.84 -29.24
N GLY A 352 16.12 0.08 -28.35
CA GLY A 352 16.41 -0.02 -26.93
C GLY A 352 15.59 0.93 -26.04
N THR A 353 14.73 1.76 -26.63
CA THR A 353 13.73 2.61 -25.97
C THR A 353 12.41 1.86 -25.93
N SER A 354 11.68 1.92 -24.82
CA SER A 354 10.37 1.26 -24.80
C SER A 354 9.33 2.07 -25.57
N ASP A 355 8.27 1.41 -26.04
CA ASP A 355 7.19 2.02 -26.81
C ASP A 355 6.56 3.22 -26.08
N LEU A 356 6.21 3.03 -24.80
CA LEU A 356 5.68 4.11 -23.95
C LEU A 356 6.68 5.26 -23.72
N GLU A 357 7.99 4.96 -23.69
CA GLU A 357 9.03 5.99 -23.56
C GLU A 357 9.17 6.79 -24.86
N ALA A 358 9.05 6.14 -26.02
CA ALA A 358 9.02 6.82 -27.31
C ALA A 358 7.79 7.75 -27.41
N ILE A 359 6.61 7.28 -27.00
CA ILE A 359 5.36 8.07 -26.99
C ILE A 359 5.48 9.28 -26.07
N PHE A 360 5.99 9.11 -24.85
CA PHE A 360 6.24 10.23 -23.94
C PHE A 360 7.18 11.28 -24.56
N ASN A 361 8.19 10.82 -25.31
CA ASN A 361 9.13 11.68 -26.02
C ASN A 361 8.59 12.24 -27.35
N GLY A 362 7.32 12.01 -27.67
CA GLY A 362 6.60 12.63 -28.78
C GLY A 362 6.44 11.77 -30.02
N ALA A 363 6.67 10.46 -29.94
CA ALA A 363 6.21 9.55 -30.98
C ALA A 363 4.67 9.56 -31.04
N PRO A 364 4.08 9.55 -32.25
CA PRO A 364 2.64 9.52 -32.41
C PRO A 364 2.08 8.15 -31.99
N ASP A 365 0.92 8.17 -31.35
CA ASP A 365 0.10 7.03 -30.93
C ASP A 365 -1.36 7.51 -31.08
N GLU A 366 -1.88 7.47 -32.30
CA GLU A 366 -3.20 8.03 -32.62
C GLU A 366 -4.36 7.15 -32.13
N ASP A 367 -4.13 5.84 -32.01
CA ASP A 367 -5.14 4.87 -31.60
C ASP A 367 -5.12 4.56 -30.08
N GLY A 368 -4.07 4.98 -29.37
CA GLY A 368 -3.93 4.90 -27.92
C GLY A 368 -3.61 3.48 -27.43
N ASP A 369 -3.05 2.62 -28.29
CA ASP A 369 -2.76 1.24 -27.95
C ASP A 369 -1.43 1.06 -27.17
N GLY A 370 -0.64 2.14 -27.06
CA GLY A 370 0.64 2.15 -26.35
C GLY A 370 1.83 1.72 -27.22
N VAL A 371 1.66 1.61 -28.54
CA VAL A 371 2.70 1.36 -29.53
C VAL A 371 2.80 2.56 -30.49
N PRO A 372 3.99 3.10 -30.77
CA PRO A 372 4.14 4.16 -31.76
C PRO A 372 3.55 3.80 -33.15
N ASP A 373 2.86 4.72 -33.81
CA ASP A 373 2.27 4.48 -35.14
C ASP A 373 3.34 4.07 -36.19
N ASP A 374 4.56 4.62 -36.07
CA ASP A 374 5.69 4.30 -36.96
C ASP A 374 6.20 2.85 -36.80
N CYS A 375 5.82 2.18 -35.70
CA CYS A 375 6.23 0.82 -35.37
C CYS A 375 5.25 -0.25 -35.85
N VAL A 376 4.00 0.12 -36.11
CA VAL A 376 3.09 -0.76 -36.81
C VAL A 376 3.52 -0.78 -38.26
N ALA A 377 4.41 -1.72 -38.60
CA ALA A 377 4.72 -2.03 -39.98
C ALA A 377 3.40 -2.37 -40.67
N CYS A 378 2.89 -1.46 -41.47
CA CYS A 378 1.69 -1.64 -42.26
C CYS A 378 2.15 -2.18 -43.62
N PRO A 379 2.44 -3.49 -43.74
CA PRO A 379 3.28 -3.99 -44.83
C PRO A 379 2.55 -3.85 -46.16
N GLY A 380 1.21 -3.77 -46.11
CA GLY A 380 0.35 -3.53 -47.25
C GLY A 380 0.12 -2.06 -47.62
N ASP A 381 0.64 -1.08 -46.89
CA ASP A 381 0.56 0.35 -47.27
C ASP A 381 1.77 0.71 -48.13
N PHE A 382 1.61 0.56 -49.44
CA PHE A 382 2.69 0.74 -50.40
C PHE A 382 2.84 2.19 -50.87
N ASP A 383 1.85 3.05 -50.63
CA ASP A 383 1.92 4.47 -50.97
C ASP A 383 2.15 5.40 -49.75
N GLY A 384 2.17 4.83 -48.54
CA GLY A 384 2.56 5.47 -47.30
C GLY A 384 1.52 6.47 -46.79
N ASN A 385 0.23 6.18 -47.02
CA ASN A 385 -0.87 7.07 -46.67
C ASN A 385 -1.56 6.73 -45.33
N GLY A 386 -1.10 5.69 -44.63
CA GLY A 386 -1.68 5.21 -43.38
C GLY A 386 -2.93 4.33 -43.56
N MET A 387 -3.22 3.86 -44.77
CA MET A 387 -4.32 2.94 -45.05
C MET A 387 -3.93 1.91 -46.12
N VAL A 388 -4.28 0.65 -45.89
CA VAL A 388 -4.22 -0.42 -46.89
C VAL A 388 -5.54 -0.47 -47.64
N ASP A 389 -5.58 0.11 -48.84
CA ASP A 389 -6.81 0.21 -49.63
C ASP A 389 -6.66 -0.16 -51.12
N GLY A 390 -7.61 0.31 -51.94
CA GLY A 390 -7.59 0.05 -53.38
C GLY A 390 -6.39 0.65 -54.12
N GLY A 391 -5.75 1.68 -53.57
CA GLY A 391 -4.51 2.28 -54.05
C GLY A 391 -3.35 1.28 -53.96
N ASP A 392 -3.16 0.70 -52.78
CA ASP A 392 -2.13 -0.30 -52.51
C ASP A 392 -2.35 -1.59 -53.28
N LEU A 393 -3.62 -2.01 -53.42
CA LEU A 393 -3.95 -3.18 -54.24
C LEU A 393 -3.56 -2.93 -55.70
N GLY A 394 -3.70 -1.69 -56.16
CA GLY A 394 -3.21 -1.28 -57.46
C GLY A 394 -1.69 -1.44 -57.57
N LEU A 395 -0.93 -1.00 -56.56
CA LEU A 395 0.53 -1.12 -56.51
C LEU A 395 1.00 -2.57 -56.46
N MET A 396 0.34 -3.40 -55.66
CA MET A 396 0.54 -4.85 -55.60
C MET A 396 0.38 -5.53 -56.98
N LEU A 397 -0.72 -5.23 -57.67
CA LEU A 397 -1.02 -5.83 -58.97
C LEU A 397 -0.07 -5.37 -60.07
N VAL A 398 0.53 -4.19 -59.94
CA VAL A 398 1.58 -3.70 -60.84
C VAL A 398 2.90 -4.47 -60.64
N ALA A 399 3.21 -4.84 -59.40
CA ALA A 399 4.42 -5.59 -59.04
C ALA A 399 4.29 -7.11 -59.26
N TRP A 400 3.10 -7.60 -59.66
CA TRP A 400 2.79 -9.03 -59.75
C TRP A 400 3.79 -9.85 -60.57
N GLY A 401 4.31 -10.90 -59.96
CA GLY A 401 5.36 -11.75 -60.51
C GLY A 401 6.72 -11.55 -59.83
N ARG A 402 7.79 -11.86 -60.55
CA ARG A 402 9.14 -11.91 -59.95
C ARG A 402 9.64 -10.51 -59.58
N CYS A 403 9.90 -10.31 -58.30
CA CYS A 403 10.25 -9.01 -57.76
C CYS A 403 11.19 -9.16 -56.55
N PRO A 404 12.49 -9.46 -56.77
CA PRO A 404 13.37 -9.97 -55.72
C PRO A 404 13.72 -9.02 -54.57
N ASP A 405 13.24 -7.77 -54.59
CA ASP A 405 13.59 -6.70 -53.65
C ASP A 405 12.52 -5.60 -53.66
N CYS A 406 11.23 -5.92 -53.82
CA CYS A 406 10.18 -4.90 -53.79
C CYS A 406 9.28 -5.01 -52.56
N PRO A 407 8.72 -3.87 -52.09
CA PRO A 407 7.87 -3.84 -50.91
C PRO A 407 6.66 -4.78 -51.00
N GLN A 408 6.21 -5.09 -52.21
CA GLN A 408 5.03 -5.91 -52.47
C GLN A 408 5.24 -7.42 -52.27
N ASP A 409 6.49 -7.87 -52.10
CA ASP A 409 6.83 -9.26 -51.76
C ASP A 409 6.84 -9.41 -50.24
N LEU A 410 5.65 -9.56 -49.65
CA LEU A 410 5.42 -9.51 -48.21
C LEU A 410 5.92 -10.74 -47.46
N ASN A 411 6.28 -11.80 -48.17
CA ASN A 411 6.80 -13.03 -47.59
C ASN A 411 8.27 -13.32 -47.95
N ASP A 412 8.92 -12.40 -48.68
CA ASP A 412 10.33 -12.44 -49.09
C ASP A 412 10.73 -13.71 -49.89
N ASP A 413 9.81 -14.31 -50.67
CA ASP A 413 10.14 -15.50 -51.49
C ASP A 413 10.66 -15.16 -52.90
N GLY A 414 10.72 -13.87 -53.24
CA GLY A 414 11.16 -13.32 -54.51
C GLY A 414 10.04 -13.19 -55.56
N MET A 415 8.78 -13.45 -55.19
CA MET A 415 7.61 -13.43 -56.08
C MET A 415 6.41 -12.73 -55.41
N VAL A 416 5.89 -11.68 -56.03
CA VAL A 416 4.59 -11.11 -55.65
C VAL A 416 3.47 -11.96 -56.26
N ASP A 417 2.76 -12.70 -55.43
CA ASP A 417 1.66 -13.54 -55.86
C ASP A 417 0.44 -13.57 -54.91
N GLY A 418 -0.37 -14.64 -55.01
CA GLY A 418 -1.57 -14.79 -54.20
C GLY A 418 -1.29 -14.94 -52.70
N ALA A 419 -0.08 -15.36 -52.30
CA ALA A 419 0.33 -15.42 -50.91
C ALA A 419 0.48 -14.01 -50.32
N ASP A 420 1.16 -13.10 -51.03
CA ASP A 420 1.31 -11.70 -50.63
C ASP A 420 -0.04 -11.00 -50.62
N LEU A 421 -0.89 -11.27 -51.62
CA LEU A 421 -2.24 -10.69 -51.64
C LEU A 421 -3.06 -11.14 -50.43
N GLY A 422 -2.85 -12.38 -49.99
CA GLY A 422 -3.42 -12.88 -48.74
C GLY A 422 -2.95 -12.08 -47.53
N LEU A 423 -1.64 -11.84 -47.41
CA LEU A 423 -1.04 -11.06 -46.31
C LEU A 423 -1.50 -9.60 -46.30
N MET A 424 -1.58 -8.97 -47.48
CA MET A 424 -2.09 -7.60 -47.63
C MET A 424 -3.56 -7.49 -47.20
N LEU A 425 -4.41 -8.45 -47.61
CA LEU A 425 -5.84 -8.43 -47.26
C LEU A 425 -6.12 -8.65 -45.77
N VAL A 426 -5.19 -9.30 -45.04
CA VAL A 426 -5.28 -9.42 -43.58
C VAL A 426 -5.14 -8.04 -42.91
N SER A 427 -4.40 -7.13 -43.54
CA SER A 427 -4.13 -5.78 -43.03
C SER A 427 -5.03 -4.71 -43.69
N TRP A 428 -6.13 -5.11 -44.35
CA TRP A 428 -6.98 -4.20 -45.12
C TRP A 428 -7.76 -3.22 -44.22
N GLY A 429 -7.58 -1.93 -44.42
CA GLY A 429 -8.20 -0.89 -43.61
C GLY A 429 -7.23 0.22 -43.25
N VAL A 430 -7.56 0.98 -42.21
CA VAL A 430 -6.64 1.96 -41.61
C VAL A 430 -5.49 1.18 -40.97
N CYS A 431 -4.25 1.60 -41.22
CA CYS A 431 -3.10 1.09 -40.48
C CYS A 431 -3.32 1.45 -39.00
N PRO A 432 -3.17 0.49 -38.07
CA PRO A 432 -3.23 0.78 -36.64
C PRO A 432 -2.28 1.93 -36.31
#